data_AF-A0A7S0EHW9-F1
#
_entry.id   AF-A0A7S0EHW9-F1
#
_cell.length_a   1.000
_cell.length_b   1.000
_cell.length_c   1.000
_cell.angle_alpha   90.00
_cell.angle_beta   90.00
_cell.angle_gamma   90.00
#
_symmetry.space_group_name_H-M   'P 1'
#
loop_
_entity.id
_entity.type
_entity.pdbx_description
1 polymer ?
#
loop_
_entity_poly.entity_id
_entity_poly.type
_entity_poly.pdbx_seq_one_letter_code
_entity_poly.pdbx_strand_id
1 'polypeptide(L)'
;FLVTILLSFGVIGKGLFGHLFYSCSAYDVSYPAEKAECSGTILSKDQLYLSPRAWVNYQHNFDSIGSAMITLFKVTTLKYIGTIQASMDVTARDTSPSTNNSTYYGLFYEIYVLVGSFFIWNLFVGFVVDGFYANRGADKLESTFRRYHRLISQRKSNVVFTLPREPWRGSKFQLL
;
A
#
# COMPACT_ATOMS: atom_id res chain seq x y z
N PHE A 1 7.87 13.40 -0.65
CA PHE A 1 8.25 11.98 -0.52
C PHE A 1 7.41 11.06 -1.39
N LEU A 2 6.07 11.01 -1.25
CA LEU A 2 5.26 10.16 -2.14
C LEU A 2 5.41 10.54 -3.63
N VAL A 3 5.31 11.83 -3.94
CA VAL A 3 5.48 12.34 -5.32
C VAL A 3 6.88 12.04 -5.88
N THR A 4 7.93 12.14 -5.06
CA THR A 4 9.31 11.88 -5.49
C THR A 4 9.56 10.39 -5.76
N ILE A 5 8.94 9.50 -4.98
CA ILE A 5 8.97 8.05 -5.22
C ILE A 5 8.19 7.72 -6.49
N LEU A 6 6.99 8.28 -6.65
CA LEU A 6 6.18 8.11 -7.86
C LEU A 6 6.92 8.57 -9.12
N LEU A 7 7.61 9.70 -9.05
CA LEU A 7 8.33 10.26 -10.19
C LEU A 7 9.59 9.44 -10.53
N SER A 8 10.37 9.05 -9.53
CA SER A 8 11.57 8.22 -9.74
C SER A 8 11.23 6.85 -10.32
N PHE A 9 10.28 6.12 -9.71
CA PHE A 9 9.79 4.85 -10.26
C PHE A 9 9.05 5.02 -11.58
N GLY A 10 8.40 6.17 -11.81
CA GLY A 10 7.74 6.49 -13.08
C GLY A 10 8.74 6.62 -14.23
N VAL A 11 9.88 7.27 -14.01
CA VAL A 11 10.96 7.37 -15.01
C VAL A 11 11.57 5.99 -15.29
N ILE A 12 11.83 5.20 -14.24
CA ILE A 12 12.35 3.83 -14.38
C ILE A 12 11.34 2.95 -15.14
N GLY A 13 10.07 3.00 -14.76
CA GLY A 13 9.00 2.24 -15.40
C GLY A 13 8.80 2.60 -16.86
N LYS A 14 8.90 3.89 -17.23
CA LYS A 14 8.90 4.32 -18.63
C LYS A 14 10.05 3.70 -19.43
N GLY A 15 11.24 3.61 -18.84
CA GLY A 15 12.41 3.00 -19.47
C GLY A 15 12.25 1.49 -19.69
N LEU A 16 11.62 0.80 -18.75
CA LEU A 16 11.42 -0.65 -18.81
C LEU A 16 10.24 -1.06 -19.71
N PHE A 17 9.11 -0.35 -19.59
CA PHE A 17 7.83 -0.78 -20.15
C PHE A 17 7.30 0.09 -21.31
N GLY A 18 8.08 1.06 -21.77
CA GLY A 18 7.65 2.00 -22.79
C GLY A 18 7.24 1.32 -24.10
N HIS A 19 6.00 1.56 -24.52
CA HIS A 19 5.36 1.01 -25.73
C HIS A 19 5.17 -0.51 -25.77
N LEU A 20 5.20 -1.20 -24.63
CA LEU A 20 5.06 -2.66 -24.54
C LEU A 20 3.62 -3.15 -24.30
N PHE A 21 2.72 -2.25 -23.90
CA PHE A 21 1.34 -2.59 -23.49
C PHE A 21 0.30 -2.57 -24.62
N TYR A 22 0.75 -2.57 -25.86
CA TYR A 22 -0.17 -2.59 -26.99
C TYR A 22 -0.65 -4.00 -27.29
N SER A 23 -1.92 -4.12 -27.68
CA SER A 23 -2.56 -5.38 -28.04
C SER A 23 -3.48 -5.18 -29.23
N CYS A 24 -3.67 -6.23 -30.02
CA CYS A 24 -4.66 -6.20 -31.09
C CYS A 24 -6.06 -6.45 -30.51
N SER A 25 -7.05 -5.65 -30.91
CA SER A 25 -8.44 -5.73 -30.44
C SER A 25 -9.23 -6.97 -30.93
N ALA A 26 -8.56 -8.09 -31.23
CA ALA A 26 -9.18 -9.25 -31.86
C ALA A 26 -9.38 -10.43 -30.90
N TYR A 27 -10.55 -11.07 -30.99
CA TYR A 27 -10.98 -12.18 -30.13
C TYR A 27 -10.53 -13.56 -30.61
N ASP A 28 -10.15 -13.67 -31.88
CA ASP A 28 -9.81 -14.94 -32.55
C ASP A 28 -8.42 -14.85 -33.21
N VAL A 29 -7.41 -14.52 -32.41
CA VAL A 29 -6.01 -14.52 -32.87
C VAL A 29 -5.23 -15.50 -32.01
N SER A 30 -4.46 -16.37 -32.66
CA SER A 30 -3.40 -17.10 -31.98
C SER A 30 -2.33 -16.08 -31.56
N TYR A 31 -2.17 -15.91 -30.25
CA TYR A 31 -1.11 -15.07 -29.69
C TYR A 31 0.22 -15.82 -29.76
N PRO A 32 1.36 -15.13 -30.00
CA PRO A 32 1.51 -13.69 -30.22
C PRO A 32 1.33 -13.27 -31.70
N ALA A 33 0.44 -12.29 -31.96
CA ALA A 33 0.26 -11.68 -33.28
C ALA A 33 1.09 -10.39 -33.43
N GLU A 34 1.72 -10.18 -34.59
CA GLU A 34 2.46 -8.95 -34.87
C GLU A 34 1.51 -7.78 -35.21
N LYS A 35 1.98 -6.55 -34.99
CA LYS A 35 1.22 -5.34 -35.34
C LYS A 35 0.85 -5.27 -36.83
N ALA A 36 1.72 -5.75 -37.72
CA ALA A 36 1.45 -5.79 -39.16
C ALA A 36 0.26 -6.70 -39.51
N GLU A 37 0.07 -7.77 -38.72
CA GLU A 37 -1.03 -8.73 -38.87
C GLU A 37 -2.35 -8.23 -38.24
N CYS A 38 -2.27 -7.18 -37.41
CA CYS A 38 -3.43 -6.50 -36.83
C CYS A 38 -4.08 -5.53 -37.83
N SER A 39 -4.52 -6.05 -38.98
CA SER A 39 -5.23 -5.30 -40.01
C SER A 39 -6.47 -6.05 -40.49
N GLY A 40 -7.45 -5.33 -41.05
CA GLY A 40 -8.72 -5.89 -41.54
C GLY A 40 -9.90 -5.70 -40.58
N THR A 41 -11.00 -6.39 -40.87
CA THR A 41 -12.25 -6.35 -40.08
C THR A 41 -12.52 -7.72 -39.45
N ILE A 42 -13.11 -7.72 -38.24
CA ILE A 42 -13.53 -8.92 -37.53
C ILE A 42 -14.98 -8.83 -37.10
N LEU A 43 -15.64 -9.98 -36.92
CA LEU A 43 -16.93 -10.02 -36.27
C LEU A 43 -16.76 -9.56 -34.81
N SER A 44 -17.65 -8.67 -34.37
CA SER A 44 -17.71 -8.22 -32.98
C SER A 44 -17.95 -9.41 -32.04
N LYS A 45 -17.72 -9.22 -30.74
CA LYS A 45 -17.94 -10.24 -29.70
C LYS A 45 -19.37 -10.82 -29.74
N ASP A 46 -20.34 -9.99 -30.11
CA ASP A 46 -21.76 -10.35 -30.23
C ASP A 46 -22.12 -10.85 -31.64
N GLN A 47 -21.13 -11.00 -32.54
CA GLN A 47 -21.25 -11.40 -33.95
C GLN A 47 -22.23 -10.57 -34.80
N LEU A 48 -22.69 -9.42 -34.29
CA LEU A 48 -23.76 -8.63 -34.88
C LEU A 48 -23.27 -7.62 -35.95
N TYR A 49 -22.00 -7.23 -35.91
CA TYR A 49 -21.40 -6.29 -36.85
C TYR A 49 -19.90 -6.54 -37.03
N LEU A 50 -19.36 -6.04 -38.15
CA LEU A 50 -17.93 -6.05 -38.44
C LEU A 50 -17.27 -4.83 -37.81
N SER A 51 -16.31 -5.05 -36.92
CA SER A 51 -15.47 -4.02 -36.31
C SER A 51 -14.06 -4.06 -36.91
N PRO A 52 -13.43 -2.92 -37.23
CA PRO A 52 -12.05 -2.91 -37.67
C PRO A 52 -11.13 -3.41 -36.55
N ARG A 53 -10.08 -4.18 -36.91
CA ARG A 53 -8.99 -4.49 -35.98
C ARG A 53 -8.27 -3.20 -35.64
N ALA A 54 -8.09 -2.95 -34.34
CA ALA A 54 -7.38 -1.79 -33.84
C ALA A 54 -6.23 -2.24 -32.95
N TRP A 55 -5.07 -1.60 -33.13
CA TRP A 55 -3.91 -1.73 -32.25
C TRP A 55 -4.11 -0.79 -31.06
N VAL A 56 -4.59 -1.35 -29.96
CA VAL A 56 -5.03 -0.59 -28.78
C VAL A 56 -4.03 -0.69 -27.65
N ASN A 57 -3.82 0.42 -26.96
CA ASN A 57 -2.95 0.46 -25.79
C ASN A 57 -3.73 0.14 -24.52
N TYR A 58 -3.10 -0.55 -23.58
CA TYR A 58 -3.68 -0.75 -22.25
C TYR A 58 -3.85 0.59 -21.52
N GLN A 59 -4.95 0.72 -20.75
CA GLN A 59 -5.28 1.97 -20.03
C GLN A 59 -4.21 2.37 -19.01
N HIS A 60 -3.50 1.40 -18.42
CA HIS A 60 -2.46 1.63 -17.42
C HIS A 60 -1.09 1.27 -17.99
N ASN A 61 -0.59 2.12 -18.88
CA ASN A 61 0.70 1.98 -19.56
C ASN A 61 1.78 2.89 -18.95
N PHE A 62 2.98 2.83 -19.53
CA PHE A 62 4.16 3.60 -19.13
C PHE A 62 4.75 4.43 -20.29
N ASP A 63 3.96 4.77 -21.31
CA ASP A 63 4.45 5.48 -22.49
C ASP A 63 4.84 6.94 -22.19
N SER A 64 4.09 7.56 -21.27
CA SER A 64 4.33 8.91 -20.78
C SER A 64 4.59 8.89 -19.28
N ILE A 65 5.31 9.90 -18.77
CA ILE A 65 5.55 10.01 -17.32
C ILE A 65 4.22 10.18 -16.59
N GLY A 66 3.26 10.92 -17.15
CA GLY A 66 1.93 11.09 -16.58
C GLY A 66 1.14 9.78 -16.49
N SER A 67 1.09 9.00 -17.57
CA SER A 67 0.42 7.69 -17.55
C SER A 67 1.11 6.70 -16.61
N ALA A 68 2.45 6.69 -16.57
CA ALA A 68 3.22 5.90 -15.62
C ALA A 68 2.88 6.25 -14.16
N MET A 69 2.78 7.55 -13.84
CA MET A 69 2.39 8.00 -12.49
C MET A 69 0.97 7.56 -12.12
N ILE A 70 0.01 7.62 -13.04
CA ILE A 70 -1.36 7.13 -12.82
C ILE A 70 -1.36 5.62 -12.58
N THR A 71 -0.59 4.88 -13.37
CA THR A 71 -0.44 3.42 -13.22
C THR A 71 0.18 3.06 -11.87
N LEU A 72 1.24 3.75 -11.45
CA LEU A 72 1.88 3.55 -10.16
C LEU A 72 1.00 3.98 -8.98
N PHE A 73 0.20 5.04 -9.17
CA PHE A 73 -0.82 5.42 -8.19
C PHE A 73 -1.85 4.31 -7.99
N LYS A 74 -2.37 3.72 -9.08
CA LYS A 74 -3.27 2.56 -9.00
C LYS A 74 -2.63 1.41 -8.21
N VAL A 75 -1.34 1.14 -8.43
CA VAL A 75 -0.60 0.11 -7.67
C VAL A 75 -0.50 0.45 -6.18
N THR A 76 -0.27 1.72 -5.80
CA THR A 76 -0.29 2.13 -4.37
C THR A 76 -1.63 1.91 -3.70
N THR A 77 -2.74 2.04 -4.43
CA THR A 77 -4.09 1.78 -3.92
C THR A 77 -4.42 0.28 -3.81
N LEU A 78 -3.41 -0.59 -3.91
CA LEU A 78 -3.51 -2.05 -3.87
C LEU A 78 -4.35 -2.68 -5.00
N LYS A 79 -4.69 -1.90 -6.04
CA LYS A 79 -5.38 -2.39 -7.24
C LYS A 79 -4.38 -2.85 -8.31
N TYR A 80 -3.39 -3.63 -7.93
CA TYR A 80 -2.22 -3.93 -8.77
C TYR A 80 -2.35 -5.18 -9.65
N ILE A 81 -3.16 -6.18 -9.26
CA ILE A 81 -3.15 -7.54 -9.86
C ILE A 81 -3.23 -7.51 -11.40
N GLY A 82 -4.26 -6.87 -11.95
CA GLY A 82 -4.44 -6.81 -13.41
C GLY A 82 -3.34 -6.03 -14.13
N THR A 83 -2.74 -5.02 -13.48
CA THR A 83 -1.61 -4.28 -14.05
C THR A 83 -0.35 -5.14 -14.05
N ILE A 84 -0.07 -5.88 -12.98
CA ILE A 84 1.09 -6.78 -12.90
C ILE A 84 0.96 -7.91 -13.92
N GLN A 85 -0.22 -8.53 -14.03
CA GLN A 85 -0.49 -9.58 -15.03
C GLN A 85 -0.24 -9.06 -16.44
N ALA A 86 -0.85 -7.92 -16.80
CA ALA A 86 -0.61 -7.29 -18.10
C ALA A 86 0.88 -6.97 -18.35
N SER A 87 1.64 -6.68 -17.29
CA SER A 87 3.07 -6.40 -17.37
C SER A 87 3.94 -7.65 -17.50
N MET A 88 3.49 -8.79 -16.98
CA MET A 88 4.17 -10.08 -17.13
C MET A 88 3.91 -10.71 -18.49
N ASP A 89 2.78 -10.36 -19.11
CA ASP A 89 2.39 -10.86 -20.43
C ASP A 89 3.05 -10.06 -21.58
N VAL A 90 3.78 -8.98 -21.29
CA VAL A 90 4.46 -8.18 -22.33
C VAL A 90 5.56 -8.99 -23.02
N THR A 91 5.67 -8.78 -24.32
CA THR A 91 6.64 -9.45 -25.21
C THR A 91 7.66 -8.42 -25.72
N ALA A 92 7.75 -8.23 -27.04
CA ALA A 92 8.58 -7.21 -27.66
C ALA A 92 7.73 -6.01 -28.11
N ARG A 93 8.40 -4.98 -28.63
CA ARG A 93 7.71 -3.85 -29.23
C ARG A 93 7.00 -4.31 -30.51
N ASP A 94 5.79 -3.80 -30.73
CA ASP A 94 4.94 -4.11 -31.90
C ASP A 94 4.49 -5.58 -32.01
N THR A 95 4.59 -6.36 -30.93
CA THR A 95 4.06 -7.72 -30.82
C THR A 95 2.98 -7.79 -29.75
N SER A 96 1.94 -8.59 -29.98
CA SER A 96 0.87 -8.77 -29.00
C SER A 96 1.39 -9.49 -27.74
N PRO A 97 0.79 -9.21 -26.56
CA PRO A 97 1.20 -9.85 -25.32
C PRO A 97 0.96 -11.37 -25.37
N SER A 98 1.83 -12.13 -24.72
CA SER A 98 1.73 -13.59 -24.59
C SER A 98 1.81 -13.96 -23.12
N THR A 99 0.91 -14.84 -22.68
CA THR A 99 0.78 -15.20 -21.27
C THR A 99 2.10 -15.69 -20.68
N ASN A 100 2.51 -15.10 -19.56
CA ASN A 100 3.73 -15.46 -18.82
C ASN A 100 5.04 -15.37 -19.63
N ASN A 101 5.11 -14.54 -20.67
CA ASN A 101 6.35 -14.40 -21.44
C ASN A 101 7.48 -13.75 -20.63
N SER A 102 7.16 -12.74 -19.83
CA SER A 102 8.13 -11.89 -19.15
C SER A 102 7.83 -11.72 -17.66
N THR A 103 7.70 -12.84 -16.94
CA THR A 103 7.36 -12.86 -15.50
C THR A 103 8.32 -12.03 -14.63
N TYR A 104 9.58 -11.85 -15.04
CA TYR A 104 10.59 -11.08 -14.30
C TYR A 104 10.20 -9.61 -14.10
N TYR A 105 9.38 -9.04 -14.99
CA TYR A 105 8.86 -7.69 -14.84
C TYR A 105 7.94 -7.51 -13.63
N GLY A 106 7.36 -8.61 -13.10
CA GLY A 106 6.58 -8.57 -11.87
C GLY A 106 7.38 -8.07 -10.66
N LEU A 107 8.69 -8.32 -10.63
CA LEU A 107 9.58 -7.91 -9.54
C LEU A 107 9.66 -6.39 -9.38
N PHE A 108 9.50 -5.63 -10.48
CA PHE A 108 9.46 -4.17 -10.42
C PHE A 108 8.33 -3.67 -9.51
N TYR A 109 7.14 -4.27 -9.61
CA TYR A 109 5.98 -3.90 -8.82
C TYR A 109 6.11 -4.34 -7.36
N GLU A 110 6.69 -5.52 -7.12
CA GLU A 110 6.95 -6.00 -5.76
C GLU A 110 7.90 -5.05 -5.01
N ILE A 111 9.03 -4.68 -5.63
CA ILE A 111 9.99 -3.73 -5.04
C ILE A 111 9.32 -2.38 -4.80
N TYR A 112 8.53 -1.89 -5.76
CA TYR A 112 7.82 -0.63 -5.62
C TYR A 112 6.84 -0.64 -4.44
N VAL A 113 6.06 -1.72 -4.27
CA VAL A 113 5.12 -1.85 -3.14
C VAL A 113 5.85 -1.96 -1.81
N LEU A 114 6.97 -2.69 -1.74
CA LEU A 114 7.78 -2.79 -0.52
C LEU A 114 8.32 -1.42 -0.09
N VAL A 115 8.94 -0.70 -1.02
CA VAL A 115 9.49 0.64 -0.78
C VAL A 115 8.35 1.62 -0.42
N GLY A 116 7.28 1.65 -1.20
CA GLY A 116 6.13 2.53 -0.98
C GLY A 116 5.45 2.29 0.36
N SER A 117 5.22 1.03 0.72
CA SER A 117 4.61 0.62 1.99
C SER A 117 5.43 1.07 3.20
N PHE A 118 6.76 0.92 3.14
CA PHE A 118 7.64 1.38 4.21
C PHE A 118 7.53 2.89 4.43
N PHE A 119 7.50 3.69 3.35
CA PHE A 119 7.36 5.14 3.47
C PHE A 119 5.97 5.58 3.96
N ILE A 120 4.90 4.95 3.49
CA ILE A 120 3.53 5.25 3.94
C ILE A 120 3.38 4.92 5.42
N TRP A 121 3.91 3.77 5.85
CA TRP A 121 3.89 3.38 7.25
C TRP A 121 4.68 4.35 8.13
N ASN A 122 5.88 4.74 7.69
CA ASN A 122 6.69 5.72 8.41
C ASN A 122 6.01 7.10 8.50
N LEU A 123 5.35 7.53 7.42
CA LEU A 123 4.58 8.78 7.43
C LEU A 123 3.38 8.69 8.38
N PHE A 124 2.67 7.56 8.37
CA PHE A 124 1.51 7.33 9.24
C PHE A 124 1.91 7.35 10.72
N VAL A 125 2.97 6.61 11.08
CA VAL A 125 3.50 6.60 12.45
C VAL A 125 3.94 8.02 12.86
N GLY A 126 4.65 8.74 12.00
CA GLY A 126 5.05 10.13 12.28
C GLY A 126 3.86 11.03 12.58
N PHE A 127 2.84 11.04 11.72
CA PHE A 127 1.64 11.86 11.91
C PHE A 127 0.86 11.49 13.18
N VAL A 128 0.67 10.19 13.44
CA VAL A 128 -0.06 9.69 14.61
C VAL A 128 0.68 10.08 15.90
N VAL A 129 1.99 9.87 15.91
CA VAL A 129 2.85 10.19 17.05
C VAL A 129 2.88 11.70 17.31
N ASP A 130 3.01 12.52 16.27
CA ASP A 130 2.93 13.99 16.39
C ASP A 130 1.56 14.43 16.93
N GLY A 131 0.48 13.79 16.49
CA GLY A 131 -0.87 14.04 17.02
C GLY A 131 -0.97 13.70 18.51
N PHE A 132 -0.41 12.58 18.95
CA PHE A 132 -0.35 12.24 20.37
C PHE A 132 0.54 13.20 21.16
N TYR A 133 1.67 13.65 20.62
CA TYR A 133 2.53 14.64 21.28
C TYR A 133 1.88 16.02 21.39
N ALA A 134 1.14 16.45 20.37
CA ALA A 134 0.42 17.72 20.38
C ALA A 134 -0.74 17.72 21.39
N ASN A 135 -1.41 16.57 21.57
CA ASN A 135 -2.55 16.44 22.49
C ASN A 135 -2.14 16.00 23.90
N ARG A 136 -0.89 15.57 24.12
CA ARG A 136 -0.37 15.23 25.46
C ARG A 136 -0.48 16.45 26.38
N GLY A 137 -1.36 16.36 27.38
CA GLY A 137 -1.62 17.43 28.35
C GLY A 137 -2.76 18.41 28.02
N ALA A 138 -3.36 18.34 26.82
CA ALA A 138 -4.59 19.06 26.51
C ALA A 138 -5.84 18.36 27.08
N ASP A 139 -5.70 17.07 27.40
CA ASP A 139 -6.81 16.24 27.83
C ASP A 139 -7.16 16.49 29.31
N LYS A 140 -8.38 16.95 29.58
CA LYS A 140 -8.87 17.20 30.95
C LYS A 140 -8.84 15.93 31.80
N LEU A 141 -9.06 14.77 31.16
CA LEU A 141 -8.98 13.48 31.81
C LEU A 141 -7.55 13.19 32.32
N GLU A 142 -6.53 13.51 31.52
CA GLU A 142 -5.12 13.28 31.86
C GLU A 142 -4.64 14.20 32.99
N SER A 143 -5.06 15.47 33.00
CA SER A 143 -4.77 16.40 34.10
C SER A 143 -5.45 15.97 35.42
N THR A 144 -6.69 15.48 35.36
CA THR A 144 -7.43 14.95 36.50
C THR A 144 -6.78 13.68 37.04
N PHE A 145 -6.39 12.76 36.16
CA PHE A 145 -5.71 11.52 36.51
C PHE A 145 -4.33 11.80 37.14
N ARG A 146 -3.52 12.72 36.58
CA ARG A 146 -2.26 13.17 37.19
C ARG A 146 -2.46 13.75 38.58
N ARG A 147 -3.51 14.55 38.78
CA ARG A 147 -3.85 15.09 40.09
C ARG A 147 -4.20 13.96 41.06
N TYR A 148 -5.04 13.01 40.64
CA TYR A 148 -5.41 11.84 41.45
C TYR A 148 -4.19 10.98 41.81
N HIS A 149 -3.29 10.75 40.85
CA HIS A 149 -2.09 9.95 41.05
C HIS A 149 -1.06 10.65 41.96
N ARG A 150 -0.93 11.99 41.88
CA ARG A 150 -0.13 12.76 42.86
C ARG A 150 -0.70 12.60 44.26
N LEU A 151 -2.02 12.71 44.42
CA LEU A 151 -2.69 12.55 45.72
C LEU A 151 -2.48 11.15 46.30
N ILE A 152 -2.55 10.10 45.49
CA ILE A 152 -2.26 8.72 45.94
C ILE A 152 -0.77 8.56 46.30
N SER A 153 0.17 9.09 45.50
CA SER A 153 1.60 8.97 45.81
C SER A 153 2.01 9.74 47.08
N GLN A 154 1.34 10.88 47.34
CA GLN A 154 1.54 11.65 48.57
C GLN A 154 0.88 10.98 49.78
N ARG A 155 -0.14 10.14 49.55
CA ARG A 155 -0.62 9.18 50.54
C ARG A 155 0.39 8.04 50.70
N LYS A 156 1.65 8.36 51.05
CA LYS A 156 2.45 7.42 51.83
C LYS A 156 1.66 7.18 53.12
N SER A 157 1.09 5.99 53.22
CA SER A 157 0.42 5.52 54.42
C SER A 157 1.44 5.50 55.56
N ASN A 158 1.50 6.58 56.34
CA ASN A 158 2.05 6.56 57.69
C ASN A 158 1.04 5.88 58.64
N VAL A 159 0.50 4.73 58.22
CA VAL A 159 -0.22 3.85 59.14
C VAL A 159 0.86 3.23 60.01
N VAL A 160 1.23 3.96 61.06
CA VAL A 160 1.98 3.39 62.17
C VAL A 160 1.00 2.43 62.84
N PHE A 161 1.21 1.13 62.63
CA PHE A 161 0.48 0.10 63.35
C PHE A 161 0.88 0.22 64.82
N THR A 162 0.11 0.97 65.59
CA THR A 162 0.32 1.08 67.03
C THR A 162 -0.20 -0.20 67.67
N LEU A 163 0.69 -0.94 68.32
CA LEU A 163 0.30 -2.10 69.11
C LEU A 163 -0.64 -1.64 70.23
N PRO A 164 -1.75 -2.34 70.49
CA PRO A 164 -2.62 -2.03 71.62
C PRO A 164 -1.81 -2.04 72.91
N ARG A 165 -2.00 -1.04 73.79
CA ARG A 165 -1.30 -0.94 75.09
C ARG A 165 -1.62 -2.09 76.06
N GLU A 166 -2.68 -2.84 75.78
CA GLU A 166 -3.16 -3.94 76.62
C GLU A 166 -2.40 -5.24 76.31
N PRO A 167 -1.76 -5.88 77.30
CA PRO A 167 -0.89 -7.04 77.07
C PRO A 167 -1.64 -8.26 76.49
N TRP A 168 -2.94 -8.42 76.78
CA TRP A 168 -3.76 -9.54 76.31
C TRP A 168 -4.26 -9.40 74.87
N ARG A 169 -4.22 -8.19 74.30
CA ARG A 169 -4.75 -7.89 72.96
C ARG A 169 -3.67 -8.00 71.86
N GLY A 170 -2.39 -7.91 72.24
CA GLY A 170 -1.25 -8.09 71.32
C GLY A 170 -0.95 -9.54 70.93
N SER A 171 -1.27 -10.52 71.79
CA SER A 171 -0.97 -11.95 71.52
C SER A 171 -1.79 -12.53 70.36
N LYS A 172 -2.94 -11.95 70.04
CA LYS A 172 -3.76 -12.36 68.89
C LYS A 172 -3.15 -11.98 67.53
N PHE A 173 -2.21 -11.04 67.50
CA PHE A 173 -1.58 -10.57 66.25
C PHE A 173 -0.27 -11.29 65.91
N GLN A 174 0.27 -12.12 66.81
CA GLN A 174 1.50 -12.90 66.58
C GLN A 174 1.25 -14.37 66.18
N LEU A 175 -0.02 -14.78 66.10
CA LEU A 175 -0.43 -16.16 65.77
C LEU A 175 -1.07 -16.29 64.37
N LEU A 176 -0.95 -15.26 63.54
CA LEU A 176 -1.30 -15.23 62.11
C LEU A 176 -0.09 -14.72 61.32
#